data_AF-A0A6M2AWG4-F1
#
_entry.id   AF-A0A6M2AWG4-F1
#
_cell.length_a   1.000
_cell.length_b   1.000
_cell.length_c   1.000
_cell.angle_alpha   90.00
_cell.angle_beta   90.00
_cell.angle_gamma   90.00
#
_symmetry.space_group_name_H-M   'P 1'
#
loop_
_entity.id
_entity.type
_entity.pdbx_description
1 polymer ?
#
loop_
_entity_poly.entity_id
_entity_poly.type
_entity_poly.pdbx_seq_one_letter_code
_entity_poly.pdbx_strand_id
1 'polypeptide(L)'
;MKNTKITFGLISLIIGIILFILLVDLISKPSNLPVAFDPIGSFQTYFFSFSFTLGVIGWVIGSLLFIGYLILFYFIGTWISKMISKQ
;
A
#
# COMPACT_ATOMS: atom_id res chain seq x y z
N MET A 1 21.16 16.73 -5.37
CA MET A 1 20.12 16.49 -4.33
C MET A 1 18.70 16.25 -4.86
N LYS A 2 18.31 16.69 -6.08
CA LYS A 2 16.93 16.50 -6.58
C LYS A 2 16.62 15.02 -6.87
N ASN A 3 17.58 14.30 -7.44
CA ASN A 3 17.42 12.88 -7.80
C ASN A 3 17.34 11.95 -6.59
N THR A 4 18.07 12.24 -5.51
CA THR A 4 18.05 11.44 -4.28
C THR A 4 16.70 11.48 -3.57
N LYS A 5 16.01 12.63 -3.56
CA LYS A 5 14.66 12.71 -2.98
C LYS A 5 13.64 11.88 -3.76
N ILE A 6 13.75 11.89 -5.09
CA ILE A 6 12.87 11.13 -5.98
C ILE A 6 13.11 9.64 -5.80
N THR A 7 14.36 9.17 -5.74
CA THR A 7 14.67 7.75 -5.52
C THR A 7 14.20 7.28 -4.14
N PHE A 8 14.41 8.04 -3.06
CA PHE A 8 13.89 7.66 -1.74
C PHE A 8 12.36 7.63 -1.70
N GLY A 9 11.69 8.57 -2.37
CA GLY A 9 10.23 8.56 -2.49
C GLY A 9 9.69 7.39 -3.29
N LEU A 10 10.39 6.96 -4.35
CA LEU A 10 10.01 5.78 -5.14
C LEU A 10 10.25 4.48 -4.35
N ILE A 11 11.37 4.38 -3.63
CA ILE A 11 11.69 3.20 -2.80
C ILE A 11 10.67 3.08 -1.66
N SER A 12 10.34 4.18 -0.97
CA SER A 12 9.33 4.15 0.09
C SER A 12 7.95 3.80 -0.43
N LEU A 13 7.60 4.25 -1.65
CA LEU A 13 6.35 3.91 -2.31
C LEU A 13 6.27 2.41 -2.65
N ILE A 14 7.35 1.80 -3.13
CA ILE A 14 7.43 0.35 -3.37
C ILE A 14 7.28 -0.43 -2.05
N ILE A 15 8.02 -0.03 -1.01
CA ILE A 15 7.93 -0.67 0.32
C ILE A 15 6.51 -0.53 0.88
N GLY A 16 5.89 0.63 0.71
CA GLY A 16 4.50 0.84 1.04
C GLY A 16 3.63 -0.20 0.33
N ILE A 17 3.64 -0.26 -1.00
CA ILE A 17 2.77 -1.19 -1.75
C ILE A 17 2.88 -2.63 -1.20
N ILE A 18 4.09 -3.08 -0.87
CA ILE A 18 4.32 -4.39 -0.23
C ILE A 18 3.63 -4.48 1.14
N LEU A 19 3.80 -3.49 2.02
CA LEU A 19 3.15 -3.44 3.33
C LEU A 19 1.62 -3.41 3.24
N PHE A 20 1.06 -2.68 2.27
CA PHE A 20 -0.38 -2.64 2.05
C PHE A 20 -0.94 -4.01 1.65
N ILE A 21 -0.26 -4.67 0.72
CA ILE A 21 -0.63 -6.03 0.27
C ILE A 21 -0.57 -7.02 1.46
N LEU A 22 0.45 -6.94 2.30
CA LEU A 22 0.55 -7.75 3.52
C LEU A 22 -0.54 -7.44 4.55
N LEU A 23 -0.93 -6.18 4.69
CA LEU A 23 -1.99 -5.76 5.60
C LEU A 23 -3.36 -6.29 5.15
N VAL A 24 -3.64 -6.22 3.84
CA VAL A 24 -4.85 -6.83 3.25
C VAL A 24 -4.84 -8.34 3.50
N ASP A 25 -3.71 -9.03 3.28
CA ASP A 25 -3.60 -10.46 3.59
C ASP A 25 -3.90 -10.79 5.06
N LEU A 26 -3.39 -9.97 5.99
CA LEU A 26 -3.56 -10.20 7.42
C LEU A 26 -5.02 -10.01 7.86
N ILE A 27 -5.67 -8.92 7.43
CA ILE A 27 -7.01 -8.55 7.89
C ILE A 27 -8.08 -9.45 7.27
N SER A 28 -7.82 -9.97 6.07
CA SER A 28 -8.89 -10.58 5.30
C SER A 28 -9.11 -12.07 5.60
N LYS A 29 -8.21 -12.73 6.34
CA LYS A 29 -8.32 -14.17 6.64
C LYS A 29 -9.57 -14.49 7.48
N PRO A 30 -10.48 -15.37 7.01
CA PRO A 30 -11.59 -15.83 7.82
C PRO A 30 -11.08 -16.67 9.01
N SER A 31 -11.78 -16.59 10.14
CA SER A 31 -11.32 -17.15 11.42
C SER A 31 -10.91 -18.62 11.29
N ASN A 32 -9.70 -18.92 11.80
CA ASN A 32 -9.12 -20.25 12.02
C ASN A 32 -8.44 -20.98 10.84
N LEU A 33 -8.14 -20.32 9.72
CA LEU A 33 -7.20 -20.91 8.75
C LEU A 33 -5.74 -20.76 9.23
N PRO A 34 -4.87 -21.75 8.97
CA PRO A 34 -3.43 -21.59 9.19
C PRO A 34 -2.97 -20.32 8.47
N VAL A 35 -2.11 -19.53 9.11
CA VAL A 35 -1.56 -18.31 8.51
C VAL A 35 -0.63 -18.71 7.36
N ALA A 36 -1.23 -18.98 6.20
CA ALA A 36 -0.54 -19.08 4.93
C ALA A 36 -0.44 -17.66 4.37
N PHE A 37 0.78 -17.18 4.15
CA PHE A 37 1.00 -15.89 3.51
C PHE A 37 0.82 -16.05 1.99
N ASP A 38 -0.35 -15.71 1.48
CA ASP A 38 -0.62 -15.55 0.04
C ASP A 38 -1.20 -14.16 -0.24
N PRO A 39 -0.37 -13.12 -0.12
CA PRO A 39 -0.88 -11.76 -0.08
C PRO A 39 -1.30 -11.26 -1.47
N ILE A 40 -0.81 -11.86 -2.55
CA ILE A 40 -1.27 -11.57 -3.92
C ILE A 40 -2.67 -12.14 -4.13
N GLY A 41 -2.91 -13.39 -3.74
CA GLY A 41 -4.24 -14.01 -3.82
C GLY A 41 -5.27 -13.28 -2.97
N SER A 42 -4.89 -12.90 -1.73
CA SER A 42 -5.73 -12.08 -0.86
C SER A 42 -6.02 -10.70 -1.47
N PHE A 43 -5.00 -9.99 -1.95
CA PHE A 43 -5.23 -8.68 -2.57
C PHE A 43 -6.19 -8.78 -3.75
N GLN A 44 -5.99 -9.72 -4.67
CA GLN A 44 -6.88 -9.93 -5.79
C GLN A 44 -8.31 -10.23 -5.34
N THR A 45 -8.48 -11.16 -4.40
CA THR A 45 -9.80 -11.60 -3.95
C THR A 45 -10.57 -10.50 -3.22
N TYR A 46 -9.94 -9.80 -2.27
CA TYR A 46 -10.61 -8.80 -1.45
C TYR A 46 -10.76 -7.45 -2.16
N PHE A 47 -9.76 -7.04 -2.95
CA PHE A 47 -9.89 -5.86 -3.79
C PHE A 47 -10.96 -6.05 -4.85
N PHE A 48 -11.02 -7.22 -5.50
CA PHE A 48 -12.07 -7.56 -6.45
C PHE A 48 -13.43 -7.64 -5.76
N SER A 49 -13.55 -8.34 -4.63
CA SER A 49 -14.82 -8.46 -3.89
C SER A 49 -15.33 -7.10 -3.44
N PHE A 50 -14.46 -6.23 -2.92
CA PHE A 50 -14.81 -4.87 -2.53
C PHE A 50 -15.28 -4.03 -3.72
N SER A 51 -14.54 -4.08 -4.83
CA SER A 51 -14.86 -3.34 -6.06
C SER A 51 -16.11 -3.86 -6.76
N PHE A 52 -16.36 -5.17 -6.72
CA PHE A 52 -17.54 -5.81 -7.30
C PHE A 52 -18.79 -5.52 -6.47
N THR A 53 -18.71 -5.62 -5.14
CA THR A 53 -19.84 -5.41 -4.23
C THR A 53 -20.32 -3.96 -4.23
N LEU A 54 -19.40 -3.00 -4.31
CA LEU A 54 -19.72 -1.57 -4.31
C LEU A 54 -19.79 -0.96 -5.73
N GLY A 55 -19.60 -1.78 -6.77
CA GLY A 55 -19.61 -1.35 -8.17
C GLY A 55 -18.65 -0.19 -8.45
N VAL A 56 -19.12 0.80 -9.22
CA VAL A 56 -18.32 1.98 -9.60
C VAL A 56 -17.82 2.75 -8.37
N ILE A 57 -18.59 2.81 -7.28
CA ILE A 57 -18.21 3.50 -6.04
C ILE A 57 -17.04 2.77 -5.36
N GLY A 58 -17.03 1.44 -5.39
CA GLY A 58 -15.92 0.63 -4.86
C GLY A 58 -14.60 0.93 -5.56
N TRP A 59 -14.64 1.05 -6.88
CA TRP A 59 -13.47 1.44 -7.68
C TRP A 59 -12.97 2.85 -7.35
N VAL A 60 -13.87 3.81 -7.19
CA VAL A 60 -13.52 5.20 -6.84
C VAL A 60 -12.88 5.26 -5.44
N ILE A 61 -13.49 4.59 -4.45
CA ILE A 61 -12.96 4.54 -3.08
C ILE A 61 -11.62 3.81 -3.04
N GLY A 62 -11.51 2.66 -3.70
CA GLY A 62 -10.26 1.89 -3.78
C GLY A 62 -9.13 2.70 -4.44
N SER A 63 -9.44 3.43 -5.51
CA SER A 63 -8.47 4.31 -6.19
C SER A 63 -8.04 5.48 -5.31
N LEU A 64 -8.97 6.12 -4.59
CA LEU A 64 -8.66 7.20 -3.66
C LEU A 64 -7.80 6.73 -2.49
N LEU A 65 -8.12 5.58 -1.91
CA LEU A 65 -7.33 4.96 -0.85
C LEU A 65 -5.92 4.61 -1.34
N PHE A 66 -5.81 4.05 -2.55
CA PHE A 66 -4.52 3.72 -3.14
C PHE A 66 -3.69 4.99 -3.41
N ILE A 67 -4.27 6.03 -4.02
CA ILE A 67 -3.58 7.30 -4.27
C ILE A 67 -3.13 7.94 -2.94
N GLY A 68 -4.02 8.00 -1.94
CA GLY A 68 -3.69 8.53 -0.61
C GLY A 68 -2.55 7.77 0.04
N TYR A 69 -2.56 6.45 -0.10
CA TYR A 69 -1.50 5.56 0.38
C TYR A 69 -0.15 5.85 -0.28
N LEU A 70 -0.11 5.98 -1.61
CA LEU A 70 1.11 6.31 -2.37
C LEU A 70 1.68 7.68 -1.96
N ILE A 71 0.81 8.69 -1.82
CA ILE A 71 1.20 10.04 -1.39
C ILE A 71 1.83 9.98 0.00
N LEU A 72 1.20 9.26 0.93
CA LEU A 72 1.66 9.15 2.31
C LEU A 72 3.06 8.51 2.39
N PHE A 73 3.28 7.42 1.68
CA PHE A 73 4.60 6.76 1.66
C PHE A 73 5.67 7.59 0.96
N TYR A 74 5.32 8.32 -0.12
CA TYR A 74 6.25 9.25 -0.75
C TYR A 74 6.66 10.39 0.21
N PHE A 75 5.71 10.96 0.96
CA PHE A 75 5.99 11.99 1.97
C PHE A 75 6.86 11.47 3.11
N ILE A 76 6.57 10.27 3.63
CA ILE A 76 7.39 9.64 4.68
C ILE A 76 8.83 9.41 4.18
N GLY A 77 9.00 8.83 2.99
CA GLY A 77 10.34 8.57 2.43
C GLY A 77 11.14 9.86 2.23
N THR A 78 10.49 10.91 1.72
CA THR A 78 11.15 12.21 1.56
C THR A 78 11.45 12.91 2.89
N TRP A 79 10.61 12.73 3.92
CA TRP A 79 10.84 13.24 5.27
C TRP A 79 12.03 12.54 5.95
N ILE A 80 12.07 11.20 5.92
CA ILE A 80 13.19 10.41 6.46
C ILE A 80 14.50 10.80 5.76
N SER A 81 14.49 10.92 4.43
CA SER A 81 15.66 11.34 3.66
C SER A 81 16.19 12.72 4.09
N LYS A 82 15.29 13.67 4.40
CA LYS A 82 15.66 14.99 4.93
C LYS A 82 16.26 14.92 6.33
N MET A 83 15.76 14.03 7.20
CA MET A 83 16.32 13.87 8.55
C MET A 83 17.74 13.32 8.49
N ILE A 84 17.97 12.28 7.68
CA ILE A 84 19.28 11.67 7.50
C ILE A 84 20.26 12.65 6.87
N SER A 85 19.84 13.47 5.90
CA SER A 85 20.74 14.45 5.27
C SER A 85 21.01 15.71 6.10
N LYS A 86 20.36 15.87 7.26
CA LYS A 86 20.58 16.99 8.18
C LYS A 86 21.54 16.63 9.32
N GLN A 87 21.84 15.35 9.50
CA GLN A 87 22.98 14.86 10.27
C GLN A 87 24.26 14.98 9.43
#